data_AF-A0A0M8T0I3-F1
#
_entry.id   AF-A0A0M8T0I3-F1
#
_cell.length_a   1.000
_cell.length_b   1.000
_cell.length_c   1.000
_cell.angle_alpha   90.00
_cell.angle_beta   90.00
_cell.angle_gamma   90.00
#
_symmetry.space_group_name_H-M   'P 1'
#
loop_
_entity.id
_entity.type
_entity.pdbx_description
1 polymer ?
#
loop_
_entity_poly.entity_id
_entity_poly.type
_entity_poly.pdbx_seq_one_letter_code
_entity_poly.pdbx_strand_id
1 'polypeptide(L)'
;DPAVISALSRQHAVTMLQLSSSLFNHLTDEHPDTFSKVRIVYTGGEPASPTHVHRLHLLHPHLTITNGYGPAESMGFTTTHTVEPTTEPPTGTVPIGRPLINKHAYVLDVRLRPVPHGTTGELYLTGDGLAHGYLAQPATTASHFVPHPFGPPG
;
A
#
# COMPACT_ATOMS: atom_id res chain seq x y z
N ASP A 1 9.61 -17.77 -2.03
CA ASP A 1 10.10 -18.56 -0.88
C ASP A 1 10.82 -17.62 0.09
N PRO A 2 10.33 -17.49 1.34
CA PRO A 2 10.93 -16.64 2.37
C PRO A 2 12.42 -16.88 2.63
N ALA A 3 12.86 -18.15 2.67
CA ALA A 3 14.25 -18.49 2.97
C ALA A 3 15.19 -18.03 1.85
N VAL A 4 14.76 -18.20 0.59
CA VAL A 4 15.50 -17.72 -0.59
C VAL A 4 15.57 -16.20 -0.62
N ILE A 5 14.46 -15.50 -0.33
CA ILE A 5 14.45 -14.03 -0.24
C ILE A 5 15.45 -13.56 0.82
N SER A 6 15.44 -14.19 2.00
CA SER A 6 16.35 -13.89 3.10
C SER A 6 17.81 -14.07 2.70
N ALA A 7 18.14 -15.18 2.05
CA ALA A 7 19.50 -15.47 1.58
C ALA A 7 19.96 -14.44 0.53
N LEU A 8 19.14 -14.15 -0.48
CA LEU A 8 19.46 -13.19 -1.55
C LEU A 8 19.59 -11.77 -1.00
N SER A 9 18.71 -11.37 -0.08
CA SER A 9 18.75 -10.04 0.54
C SER A 9 20.11 -9.78 1.20
N ARG A 10 20.59 -10.75 2.00
CA ARG A 10 21.91 -10.66 2.65
C ARG A 10 23.06 -10.74 1.67
N GLN A 11 23.01 -11.68 0.72
CA GLN A 11 24.09 -11.90 -0.25
C GLN A 11 24.33 -10.66 -1.12
N HIS A 12 23.26 -9.97 -1.53
CA HIS A 12 23.34 -8.86 -2.47
C HIS A 12 23.17 -7.49 -1.81
N ALA A 13 23.09 -7.44 -0.48
CA ALA A 13 22.81 -6.22 0.28
C ALA A 13 21.62 -5.44 -0.30
N VAL A 14 20.50 -6.14 -0.51
CA VAL A 14 19.28 -5.57 -1.09
C VAL A 14 18.83 -4.36 -0.26
N THR A 15 18.55 -3.26 -0.95
CA THR A 15 18.21 -1.98 -0.30
C THR A 15 16.72 -1.70 -0.22
N MET A 16 15.90 -2.41 -1.02
CA MET A 16 14.45 -2.26 -1.05
C MET A 16 13.78 -3.62 -1.19
N LEU A 17 12.73 -3.84 -0.40
CA LEU A 17 11.83 -4.97 -0.55
C LEU A 17 10.39 -4.48 -0.70
N GLN A 18 9.63 -5.15 -1.55
CA GLN A 18 8.17 -5.00 -1.62
C GLN A 18 7.56 -6.38 -1.39
N LEU A 19 6.69 -6.47 -0.39
CA LEU A 19 6.18 -7.73 0.14
C LEU A 19 4.66 -7.61 0.33
N SER A 20 3.95 -8.74 0.20
CA SER A 20 2.60 -8.81 0.75
C SER A 20 2.65 -8.65 2.27
N SER A 21 1.56 -8.22 2.90
CA SER A 21 1.51 -8.08 4.37
C SER A 21 1.74 -9.42 5.05
N SER A 22 1.20 -10.50 4.48
CA SER A 22 1.42 -11.88 4.96
C SER A 22 2.91 -12.29 4.92
N LEU A 23 3.62 -12.01 3.82
CA LEU A 23 5.04 -12.33 3.68
C LEU A 23 5.93 -11.43 4.53
N PHE A 24 5.58 -10.15 4.66
CA PHE A 24 6.25 -9.21 5.56
C PHE A 24 6.20 -9.70 7.01
N ASN A 25 5.02 -10.13 7.47
CA ASN A 25 4.84 -10.65 8.83
C ASN A 25 5.72 -11.88 9.07
N HIS A 26 5.66 -12.86 8.15
CA HIS A 26 6.44 -14.09 8.26
C HIS A 26 7.96 -13.83 8.26
N LEU A 27 8.46 -12.96 7.38
CA LEU A 27 9.88 -12.60 7.36
C LEU A 27 10.30 -11.83 8.63
N THR A 28 9.41 -11.03 9.21
CA THR A 28 9.67 -10.32 10.46
C THR A 28 9.86 -11.28 11.64
N ASP A 29 9.08 -12.35 11.69
CA ASP A 29 9.12 -13.32 12.78
C ASP A 29 10.24 -14.35 12.61
N GLU A 30 10.36 -14.95 11.43
CA GLU A 30 11.23 -16.12 11.20
C GLU A 30 12.60 -15.76 10.60
N HIS A 31 12.69 -14.62 9.91
CA HIS A 31 13.90 -14.22 9.18
C HIS A 31 14.23 -12.72 9.32
N PRO A 32 14.31 -12.15 10.54
CA PRO A 32 14.48 -10.71 10.74
C PRO A 32 15.78 -10.16 10.13
N ASP A 33 16.83 -10.97 10.00
CA ASP A 33 18.10 -10.58 9.36
C ASP A 33 17.97 -10.31 7.85
N THR A 34 16.82 -10.62 7.25
CA THR A 34 16.48 -10.22 5.87
C THR A 34 16.56 -8.71 5.69
N PHE A 35 16.29 -7.94 6.75
CA PHE A 35 16.15 -6.48 6.69
C PHE A 35 17.41 -5.71 7.07
N SER A 36 18.50 -6.37 7.49
CA SER A 36 19.68 -5.69 8.08
C SER A 36 20.42 -4.70 7.17
N LYS A 37 20.23 -4.78 5.84
CA LYS A 37 20.77 -3.84 4.84
C LYS A 37 19.69 -3.11 4.05
N VAL A 38 18.43 -3.48 4.28
CA VAL A 38 17.27 -2.89 3.62
C VAL A 38 17.07 -1.50 4.20
N ARG A 39 16.86 -0.51 3.34
CA ARG A 39 16.62 0.88 3.74
C ARG A 39 15.14 1.20 3.78
N ILE A 40 14.38 0.60 2.86
CA ILE A 40 12.94 0.77 2.77
C ILE A 40 12.25 -0.54 2.44
N VAL A 41 11.15 -0.82 3.13
CA VAL A 41 10.26 -1.93 2.82
C VAL A 41 8.85 -1.42 2.59
N TYR A 42 8.26 -1.90 1.50
CA TYR A 42 6.85 -1.70 1.22
C TYR A 42 6.08 -2.97 1.60
N THR A 43 5.04 -2.79 2.41
CA THR A 43 4.03 -3.81 2.67
C THR A 43 2.72 -3.40 1.99
N GLY A 44 1.94 -4.34 1.49
CA GLY A 44 0.66 -4.03 0.85
C GLY A 44 -0.07 -5.28 0.39
N GLY A 45 -1.15 -5.10 -0.38
CA GLY A 45 -1.97 -6.20 -0.91
C GLY A 45 -3.00 -6.76 0.08
N GLU A 46 -2.70 -6.74 1.39
CA GLU A 46 -3.64 -7.03 2.47
C GLU A 46 -3.52 -5.98 3.59
N PRO A 47 -4.45 -5.94 4.58
CA PRO A 47 -4.27 -5.09 5.76
C PRO A 47 -2.96 -5.39 6.50
N ALA A 48 -2.10 -4.37 6.62
CA ALA A 48 -0.82 -4.51 7.32
C ALA A 48 -1.01 -4.75 8.82
N SER A 49 -0.14 -5.56 9.42
CA SER A 49 -0.17 -5.85 10.86
C SER A 49 0.60 -4.79 11.64
N PRO A 50 -0.06 -3.99 12.51
CA PRO A 50 0.63 -2.98 13.32
C PRO A 50 1.69 -3.60 14.23
N THR A 51 1.43 -4.79 14.77
CA THR A 51 2.35 -5.52 15.65
C THR A 51 3.65 -5.88 14.94
N HIS A 52 3.60 -6.40 13.70
CA HIS A 52 4.81 -6.77 12.97
C HIS A 52 5.57 -5.54 12.49
N VAL A 53 4.88 -4.47 12.07
CA VAL A 53 5.52 -3.19 11.73
C VAL A 53 6.28 -2.63 12.93
N HIS A 54 5.63 -2.58 14.10
CA HIS A 54 6.26 -2.12 15.34
C HIS A 54 7.46 -3.00 15.74
N ARG A 55 7.30 -4.33 15.73
CA ARG A 55 8.39 -5.27 16.01
C ARG A 55 9.59 -5.04 15.09
N LEU A 56 9.35 -4.88 13.79
CA LEU A 56 10.43 -4.71 12.83
C LEU A 56 11.16 -3.37 13.01
N HIS A 57 10.44 -2.29 13.34
CA HIS A 57 11.04 -1.01 13.70
C HIS A 57 11.94 -1.11 14.94
N LEU A 58 11.55 -1.88 15.96
CA LEU A 58 12.39 -2.12 17.14
C LEU A 58 13.67 -2.92 16.79
N LEU A 59 13.55 -3.91 15.90
CA LEU A 59 14.68 -4.74 15.47
C LEU A 59 15.63 -3.99 14.52
N HIS A 60 15.10 -3.14 13.64
CA HIS A 60 15.83 -2.40 12.62
C HIS A 60 15.45 -0.91 12.61
N PRO A 61 15.92 -0.10 13.58
CA PRO A 61 15.51 1.31 13.72
C PRO A 61 15.87 2.23 12.54
N HIS A 62 16.71 1.75 11.63
CA HIS A 62 17.13 2.48 10.43
C HIS A 62 16.17 2.27 9.24
N LEU A 63 15.25 1.30 9.34
CA LEU A 63 14.40 0.87 8.25
C LEU A 63 13.20 1.82 8.10
N THR A 64 12.95 2.27 6.88
CA THR A 64 11.68 2.93 6.54
C THR A 64 10.65 1.87 6.18
N ILE A 65 9.50 1.85 6.87
CA ILE A 65 8.40 0.92 6.59
C ILE A 65 7.22 1.71 6.03
N THR A 66 6.80 1.37 4.82
CA THR A 66 5.70 2.05 4.13
C THR A 66 4.59 1.04 3.78
N ASN A 67 3.37 1.33 4.18
CA ASN A 67 2.19 0.62 3.72
C ASN A 67 1.71 1.22 2.39
N GLY A 68 1.53 0.39 1.37
CA GLY A 68 1.09 0.78 0.04
C GLY A 68 -0.24 0.14 -0.32
N TYR A 69 -1.13 0.92 -0.92
CA TYR A 69 -2.43 0.46 -1.40
C TYR A 69 -2.66 0.94 -2.81
N GLY A 70 -3.16 0.06 -3.67
CA GLY A 70 -3.66 0.39 -4.99
C GLY A 70 -4.12 -0.87 -5.72
N PRO A 71 -5.25 -0.82 -6.42
CA PRO A 71 -5.69 -1.91 -7.28
C PRO A 71 -4.83 -1.93 -8.55
N ALA A 72 -4.83 -3.07 -9.27
CA ALA A 72 -4.06 -3.21 -10.51
C ALA A 72 -4.48 -2.18 -11.57
N GLU A 73 -5.76 -1.81 -11.57
CA GLU A 73 -6.41 -0.80 -12.40
C GLU A 73 -5.82 0.60 -12.23
N SER A 74 -5.11 0.87 -11.13
CA SER A 74 -4.43 2.14 -10.86
C SER A 74 -2.90 1.98 -10.80
N MET A 75 -2.36 0.88 -11.32
CA MET A 75 -0.93 0.61 -11.50
C MET A 75 -0.08 0.73 -10.21
N GLY A 76 0.12 -0.39 -9.53
CA GLY A 76 0.92 -0.47 -8.31
C GLY A 76 0.25 0.25 -7.14
N PHE A 77 1.00 1.07 -6.40
CA PHE A 77 0.42 1.86 -5.32
C PHE A 77 -0.23 3.13 -5.84
N THR A 78 -1.44 3.41 -5.36
CA THR A 78 -2.14 4.68 -5.53
C THR A 78 -1.92 5.57 -4.33
N THR A 79 -2.00 5.01 -3.13
CA THR A 79 -1.75 5.69 -1.86
C THR A 79 -0.63 4.99 -1.09
N THR A 80 0.13 5.76 -0.30
CA THR A 80 1.16 5.22 0.59
C THR A 80 1.14 5.91 1.94
N HIS A 81 1.46 5.15 2.99
CA HIS A 81 1.65 5.63 4.36
C HIS A 81 2.99 5.14 4.91
N THR A 82 3.93 6.07 5.14
CA THR A 82 5.14 5.74 5.90
C THR A 82 4.80 5.75 7.38
N VAL A 83 5.10 4.64 8.06
CA VAL A 83 4.82 4.47 9.48
C VAL A 83 5.99 5.01 10.28
N GLU A 84 5.73 6.04 11.08
CA GLU A 84 6.73 6.61 11.98
C GLU A 84 7.09 5.61 13.10
N PRO A 85 8.38 5.39 13.39
CA PRO A 85 8.81 4.54 14.50
C PRO A 85 8.30 5.10 15.85
N THR A 86 7.82 4.22 16.72
CA THR A 86 7.41 4.56 18.08
C THR A 86 7.82 3.45 19.05
N THR A 87 8.10 3.83 20.29
CA THR A 87 8.35 2.90 21.40
C THR A 87 7.05 2.40 22.04
N GLU A 88 5.92 3.06 21.78
CA GLU A 88 4.63 2.66 22.33
C GLU A 88 4.02 1.50 21.51
N PRO A 89 3.31 0.57 22.17
CA PRO A 89 2.58 -0.47 21.46
C PRO A 89 1.57 0.13 20.47
N PRO A 90 1.43 -0.45 19.27
CA PRO A 90 0.54 0.09 18.26
C PRO A 90 -0.93 -0.05 18.71
N THR A 91 -1.73 0.98 18.42
CA THR A 91 -3.18 0.97 18.60
C THR A 91 -3.87 1.14 17.25
N GLY A 92 -4.93 0.37 16.98
CA GLY A 92 -5.73 0.50 15.75
C GLY A 92 -5.13 -0.22 14.53
N THR A 93 -5.29 0.39 13.35
CA THR A 93 -4.88 -0.17 12.05
C THR A 93 -3.81 0.70 11.39
N VAL A 94 -3.01 0.12 10.49
CA VAL A 94 -2.05 0.88 9.70
C VAL A 94 -2.79 1.57 8.54
N PRO A 95 -2.79 2.91 8.44
CA PRO A 95 -3.43 3.61 7.33
C PRO A 95 -2.87 3.23 5.96
N ILE A 96 -3.69 3.36 4.91
CA ILE A 96 -3.24 3.29 3.51
C ILE A 96 -2.66 4.62 3.00
N GLY A 97 -2.79 5.68 3.80
CA GLY A 97 -2.07 6.94 3.64
C GLY A 97 -2.68 7.89 2.63
N ARG A 98 -1.81 8.56 1.87
CA ARG A 98 -2.17 9.64 0.94
C ARG A 98 -1.79 9.28 -0.50
N PRO A 99 -2.48 9.84 -1.50
CA PRO A 99 -2.16 9.60 -2.90
C PRO A 99 -0.72 9.97 -3.26
N LEU A 100 -0.13 9.20 -4.18
CA LEU A 100 1.14 9.54 -4.83
C LEU A 100 0.95 10.77 -5.74
N ILE A 101 2.08 11.36 -6.16
CA ILE A 101 2.09 12.47 -7.13
C ILE A 101 1.30 12.06 -8.39
N ASN A 102 0.48 12.99 -8.88
CA ASN A 102 -0.44 12.83 -10.02
C ASN A 102 -1.53 11.75 -9.86
N LYS A 103 -1.64 11.13 -8.69
CA LYS A 103 -2.76 10.22 -8.36
C LYS A 103 -3.67 10.91 -7.35
N HIS A 104 -4.95 10.55 -7.37
CA HIS A 104 -5.94 11.08 -6.44
C HIS A 104 -6.86 9.98 -5.92
N ALA A 105 -7.38 10.18 -4.72
CA ALA A 105 -8.33 9.27 -4.08
C ALA A 105 -9.48 10.07 -3.45
N TYR A 106 -10.70 9.58 -3.60
CA TYR A 106 -11.93 10.17 -3.09
C TYR A 106 -12.71 9.13 -2.30
N VAL A 107 -13.31 9.54 -1.19
CA VAL A 107 -14.25 8.70 -0.43
C VAL A 107 -15.66 9.23 -0.71
N LEU A 108 -16.47 8.45 -1.42
CA LEU A 108 -17.74 8.87 -1.98
C LEU A 108 -18.91 8.07 -1.42
N ASP A 109 -20.09 8.69 -1.42
CA ASP A 109 -21.37 8.00 -1.20
C ASP A 109 -21.90 7.36 -2.49
N VAL A 110 -23.01 6.64 -2.38
CA VAL A 110 -23.68 5.95 -3.51
C VAL A 110 -24.20 6.90 -4.62
N ARG A 111 -24.14 8.22 -4.40
CA ARG A 111 -24.50 9.26 -5.37
C ARG A 111 -23.26 9.99 -5.90
N LEU A 112 -22.07 9.43 -5.70
CA LEU A 112 -20.78 9.99 -6.09
C LEU A 112 -20.47 11.36 -5.46
N ARG A 113 -20.97 11.62 -4.24
CA ARG A 113 -20.67 12.85 -3.49
C ARG A 113 -19.62 12.57 -2.43
N PRO A 114 -18.66 13.49 -2.16
CA PRO A 114 -17.71 13.30 -1.08
C PRO A 114 -18.41 13.16 0.27
N VAL A 115 -18.04 12.14 1.03
CA VAL A 115 -18.57 11.96 2.40
C VAL A 115 -17.89 12.93 3.37
N PRO A 116 -18.54 13.32 4.47
CA PRO A 116 -17.90 14.11 5.52
C PRO A 116 -16.66 13.40 6.10
N HIS A 117 -15.69 14.18 6.58
CA HIS A 117 -14.49 13.66 7.22
C HIS A 117 -14.83 12.69 8.36
N GLY A 118 -14.15 11.54 8.40
CA GLY A 118 -14.36 10.48 9.40
C GLY A 118 -15.57 9.57 9.11
N THR A 119 -16.30 9.79 8.02
CA THR A 119 -17.41 8.93 7.59
C THR A 119 -16.91 7.89 6.60
N THR A 120 -17.38 6.65 6.75
CA THR A 120 -17.10 5.57 5.79
C THR A 120 -17.85 5.83 4.47
N GLY A 121 -17.14 5.65 3.36
CA GLY A 121 -17.70 5.62 2.02
C GLY A 121 -16.87 4.71 1.12
N GLU A 122 -17.18 4.70 -0.17
CA GLU A 122 -16.45 3.91 -1.16
C GLU A 122 -15.25 4.69 -1.73
N LEU A 123 -14.13 4.01 -1.93
CA LEU A 123 -12.89 4.62 -2.39
C LEU A 123 -12.81 4.62 -3.92
N TYR A 124 -12.76 5.81 -4.52
CA TYR A 124 -12.59 6.03 -5.96
C TYR A 124 -11.21 6.61 -6.24
N LEU A 125 -10.54 6.12 -7.28
CA LEU A 125 -9.17 6.49 -7.62
C LEU A 125 -9.12 7.14 -9.00
N THR A 126 -8.31 8.18 -9.16
CA THR A 126 -8.16 8.90 -10.43
C THR A 126 -6.69 9.34 -10.65
N GLY A 127 -6.42 9.91 -11.83
CA GLY A 127 -5.11 10.45 -12.19
C GLY A 127 -4.23 9.45 -12.95
N ASP A 128 -2.93 9.68 -12.89
CA ASP A 128 -1.94 8.86 -13.60
C ASP A 128 -1.95 7.40 -13.11
N GLY A 129 -1.72 6.47 -14.03
CA GLY A 129 -1.69 5.03 -13.73
C GLY A 129 -3.04 4.32 -13.83
N LEU A 130 -4.12 5.02 -14.16
CA LEU A 130 -5.36 4.36 -14.57
C LEU A 130 -5.12 3.55 -15.86
N ALA A 131 -5.55 2.28 -15.83
CA ALA A 131 -5.59 1.45 -17.02
C ALA A 131 -6.66 1.96 -18.01
N HIS A 132 -6.53 1.57 -19.28
CA HIS A 132 -7.57 1.84 -20.28
C HIS A 132 -8.86 1.02 -20.06
N GLY A 133 -8.80 0.00 -19.20
CA GLY A 133 -9.89 -0.93 -18.95
C GLY A 133 -9.45 -2.39 -19.03
N TYR A 134 -10.44 -3.27 -19.06
CA TYR A 134 -10.25 -4.71 -19.17
C TYR A 134 -10.29 -5.15 -20.64
N LEU A 135 -9.24 -5.85 -21.09
CA LEU A 135 -9.10 -6.28 -22.48
C LEU A 135 -10.31 -7.11 -22.92
N ALA A 136 -10.90 -6.72 -24.07
CA ALA A 136 -12.08 -7.34 -24.67
C ALA A 136 -13.31 -7.41 -23.74
N GLN A 137 -13.38 -6.56 -22.71
CA GLN A 137 -14.47 -6.52 -21.73
C GLN A 137 -14.99 -5.07 -21.54
N PRO A 138 -15.62 -4.47 -22.57
CA PRO A 138 -16.06 -3.08 -22.52
C PRO A 138 -17.16 -2.83 -21.48
N ALA A 139 -18.07 -3.78 -21.25
CA ALA A 139 -19.13 -3.65 -20.25
C ALA A 139 -18.56 -3.60 -18.81
N THR A 140 -17.62 -4.50 -18.49
CA THR A 140 -16.91 -4.49 -17.19
C THR A 140 -16.06 -3.23 -17.03
N THR A 141 -15.43 -2.78 -18.12
CA THR A 141 -14.68 -1.52 -18.12
C THR A 141 -15.59 -0.36 -17.77
N ALA A 142 -16.72 -0.21 -18.45
CA ALA A 142 -17.65 0.89 -18.22
C ALA A 142 -18.29 0.89 -16.81
N SER A 143 -18.36 -0.25 -16.14
CA SER A 143 -18.90 -0.32 -14.77
C SER A 143 -17.88 0.00 -13.68
N HIS A 144 -16.57 -0.09 -13.96
CA HIS A 144 -15.51 0.16 -12.97
C HIS A 144 -14.70 1.44 -13.27
N PHE A 145 -14.66 1.87 -14.53
CA PHE A 145 -14.01 3.10 -15.00
C PHE A 145 -15.09 4.11 -15.37
N VAL A 146 -15.61 4.80 -14.36
CA VAL A 146 -16.72 5.75 -14.50
C VAL A 146 -16.24 7.19 -14.74
N PRO A 147 -17.08 8.06 -15.33
CA PRO A 147 -16.74 9.48 -15.51
C PRO A 147 -16.39 10.16 -14.18
N HIS A 148 -15.37 11.01 -14.18
CA HIS A 148 -14.91 11.71 -13.00
C HIS A 148 -15.78 12.96 -12.72
N PRO A 149 -16.61 12.98 -11.66
CA PRO A 149 -17.56 14.09 -11.42
C PRO A 149 -16.90 15.39 -10.96
N PHE A 150 -15.60 15.38 -10.62
CA PHE A 150 -14.84 16.55 -10.18
C PHE A 150 -13.73 16.95 -11.16
N GLY A 151 -13.62 16.24 -12.29
CA GLY A 151 -12.64 16.51 -13.33
C GLY A 151 -13.13 17.55 -14.34
N PRO A 152 -12.27 17.96 -15.29
CA PRO A 152 -12.71 18.76 -16.43
C PRO A 152 -13.79 17.99 -17.23
N PRO A 153 -14.68 18.70 -17.94
CA PRO A 153 -15.61 18.06 -18.86
C PRO A 153 -14.86 17.21 -19.90
N GLY A 154 -15.32 15.97 -20.08
CA GLY A 154 -14.78 14.98 -20.99
C GLY A 154 -15.83 13.96 -21.38
#